data_AF-A0A622D029-F1
#
_entry.id   AF-A0A622D029-F1
#
_cell.length_a   1.000
_cell.length_b   1.000
_cell.length_c   1.000
_cell.angle_alpha   90.00
_cell.angle_beta   90.00
_cell.angle_gamma   90.00
#
_symmetry.space_group_name_H-M   'P 1'
#
loop_
_entity.id
_entity.type
_entity.pdbx_description
1 polymer ?
#
loop_
_entity_poly.entity_id
_entity_poly.type
_entity_poly.pdbx_seq_one_letter_code
_entity_poly.pdbx_strand_id
1 'polypeptide(L)'
;MKEVKIYTIVSDQLSPPITGESFCTDMVRHSDYAELEAKCAALAGEVAYLRGEIENHSQSTHFCGRCGEADPCITDDVCWSLKHPIPATDAFLAEVRAQGVDSAINTVIAMMNHQHPVTSKAIDIMRVHAYQIRKGVQS
;
A
#
# COMPACT_ATOMS: atom_id res chain seq x y z
N MET A 1 2.03 -0.68 -4.24
CA MET A 1 3.38 -0.75 -3.62
C MET A 1 4.25 0.31 -4.27
N LYS A 2 4.65 1.36 -3.52
CA LYS A 2 5.46 2.47 -4.07
C LYS A 2 6.62 1.89 -4.87
N GLU A 3 6.79 2.35 -6.11
CA GLU A 3 7.86 1.86 -6.98
C GLU A 3 9.19 2.00 -6.23
N VAL A 4 9.90 0.89 -6.07
CA VAL A 4 11.16 0.89 -5.33
C VAL A 4 12.12 1.74 -6.12
N LYS A 5 12.60 2.83 -5.52
CA LYS A 5 13.53 3.72 -6.20
C LYS A 5 14.89 3.06 -6.24
N ILE A 6 15.26 2.61 -7.43
CA ILE A 6 16.56 2.01 -7.70
C ILE A 6 17.55 3.11 -8.04
N TYR A 7 18.69 3.10 -7.37
CA TYR A 7 19.80 3.99 -7.59
C TYR A 7 20.95 3.19 -8.15
N THR A 8 21.49 3.58 -9.29
CA THR A 8 22.67 2.93 -9.85
C THR A 8 23.93 3.60 -9.31
N ILE A 9 24.86 2.81 -8.79
CA ILE A 9 26.19 3.24 -8.36
C ILE A 9 27.26 2.48 -9.16
N VAL A 10 28.33 3.18 -9.53
CA VAL A 10 29.49 2.61 -10.22
C VAL A 10 30.47 2.01 -9.21
N SER A 11 31.22 1.00 -9.65
CA SER A 11 32.10 0.17 -8.80
C SER A 11 33.16 0.95 -8.00
N ASP A 12 33.62 2.09 -8.52
CA ASP A 12 34.60 2.98 -7.88
C ASP A 12 34.01 3.87 -6.78
N GLN A 13 32.69 4.04 -6.74
CA GLN A 13 31.96 4.81 -5.71
C GLN A 13 31.49 3.93 -4.54
N LEU A 14 31.73 2.61 -4.61
CA LEU A 14 31.45 1.68 -3.51
C LEU A 14 32.41 1.91 -2.34
N SER A 15 32.03 1.44 -1.15
CA SER A 15 32.87 1.48 0.04
C SER A 15 33.07 0.06 0.59
N PRO A 16 34.27 -0.53 0.49
CA PRO A 16 35.47 0.03 -0.13
C PRO A 16 35.35 0.12 -1.68
N PRO A 17 36.06 1.06 -2.34
CA PRO A 17 36.06 1.17 -3.79
C PRO A 17 36.60 -0.08 -4.47
N ILE A 18 35.93 -0.55 -5.52
CA ILE A 18 36.39 -1.68 -6.33
C ILE A 18 37.07 -1.13 -7.58
N THR A 19 38.40 -1.27 -7.64
CA THR A 19 39.23 -0.80 -8.75
C THR A 19 39.76 -2.00 -9.55
N GLY A 20 39.74 -1.91 -10.88
CA GLY A 20 40.20 -2.97 -11.80
C GLY A 20 39.07 -3.66 -12.56
N GLU A 21 37.82 -3.52 -12.08
CA GLU A 21 36.60 -3.97 -12.74
C GLU A 21 35.60 -2.82 -12.79
N SER A 22 35.01 -2.57 -13.98
CA SER A 22 34.03 -1.51 -14.19
C SER A 22 32.64 -2.11 -14.33
N PHE A 23 31.80 -1.94 -13.30
CA PHE A 23 30.40 -2.34 -13.34
C PHE A 23 29.51 -1.31 -12.64
N CYS A 24 28.23 -1.39 -12.97
CA CYS A 24 27.17 -0.65 -12.30
C CYS A 24 26.37 -1.62 -11.43
N THR A 25 25.96 -1.21 -10.24
CA THR A 25 25.08 -2.00 -9.38
C THR A 25 23.89 -1.16 -8.90
N ASP A 26 22.76 -1.83 -8.77
CA ASP A 26 21.49 -1.24 -8.40
C ASP A 26 21.28 -1.34 -6.89
N MET A 27 21.12 -0.19 -6.26
CA MET A 27 21.02 -0.02 -4.81
C MET A 27 19.70 0.63 -4.42
N VAL A 28 19.22 0.28 -3.23
CA VAL A 28 18.08 0.92 -2.60
C VAL A 28 18.59 1.66 -1.38
N ARG A 29 18.12 2.89 -1.16
CA ARG A 29 18.46 3.62 0.06
C ARG A 29 17.86 2.92 1.26
N HIS A 30 18.62 2.84 2.34
CA HIS A 30 18.13 2.30 3.61
C HIS A 30 16.82 2.97 4.06
N SER A 31 16.67 4.28 3.87
CA SER A 31 15.44 5.01 4.20
C SER A 31 14.22 4.49 3.44
N ASP A 32 14.38 4.18 2.16
CA ASP A 32 13.29 3.73 1.30
C ASP A 32 12.92 2.28 1.64
N TYR A 33 13.93 1.47 1.96
CA TYR A 33 13.74 0.09 2.43
C TYR A 33 13.03 0.06 3.79
N ALA A 34 13.45 0.89 4.75
CA ALA A 34 12.84 0.98 6.08
C ALA A 34 11.37 1.43 6.02
N GLU A 35 11.02 2.36 5.11
CA GLU A 35 9.61 2.76 4.88
C GLU A 35 8.78 1.57 4.40
N LEU A 36 9.32 0.74 3.51
CA LEU A 36 8.65 -0.45 2.99
C LEU A 36 8.51 -1.53 4.06
N GLU A 37 9.56 -1.78 4.83
CA GLU A 37 9.56 -2.74 5.95
C GLU A 37 8.49 -2.37 6.99
N ALA A 38 8.37 -1.08 7.35
CA ALA A 38 7.34 -0.60 8.25
C ALA A 38 5.91 -0.86 7.74
N LYS A 39 5.67 -0.68 6.43
CA LYS A 39 4.37 -0.98 5.81
C LYS A 39 4.07 -2.48 5.81
N CYS A 40 5.08 -3.30 5.51
CA CYS A 40 4.96 -4.76 5.58
C CYS A 40 4.67 -5.24 7.01
N ALA A 41 5.35 -4.68 8.01
CA ALA A 41 5.12 -4.98 9.41
C ALA A 41 3.70 -4.58 9.87
N ALA A 42 3.21 -3.43 9.43
CA ALA A 42 1.84 -2.99 9.71
C ALA A 42 0.79 -3.95 9.11
N LEU A 43 0.93 -4.31 7.84
CA LEU A 43 0.05 -5.29 7.19
C LEU A 43 0.13 -6.67 7.86
N ALA A 44 1.33 -7.14 8.21
CA ALA A 44 1.50 -8.41 8.92
C ALA A 44 0.83 -8.38 10.31
N GLY A 45 0.91 -7.25 11.00
CA GLY A 45 0.21 -7.01 12.27
C GLY A 45 -1.31 -7.10 12.12
N GLU A 46 -1.87 -6.47 11.09
CA GLU A 46 -3.31 -6.57 10.78
C GLU A 46 -3.74 -7.99 10.41
N VAL A 47 -2.96 -8.69 9.58
CA VAL A 47 -3.24 -10.09 9.23
C VAL A 47 -3.18 -10.99 10.46
N ALA A 48 -2.27 -10.73 11.40
CA ALA A 48 -2.21 -11.45 12.66
C ALA A 48 -3.43 -11.17 13.55
N TYR A 49 -3.85 -9.91 13.65
CA TYR A 49 -5.06 -9.51 14.35
C TYR A 49 -6.30 -10.19 13.77
N LEU A 50 -6.55 -10.05 12.46
CA LEU A 50 -7.71 -10.65 11.79
C LEU A 50 -7.75 -12.17 11.92
N ARG A 51 -6.59 -12.83 11.86
CA ARG A 51 -6.51 -14.28 12.07
C ARG A 51 -6.87 -14.67 13.51
N GLY A 52 -6.47 -13.88 14.50
CA GLY A 52 -6.85 -14.10 15.90
C GLY A 52 -8.37 -13.98 16.11
N GLU A 53 -9.00 -12.99 15.48
CA GLU A 53 -10.46 -12.84 15.50
C GLU A 53 -11.17 -14.04 14.84
N ILE A 54 -10.67 -14.51 13.70
CA ILE A 54 -11.20 -15.71 13.03
C ILE A 54 -11.03 -16.96 13.91
N GLU A 55 -9.89 -17.10 14.57
CA GLU A 55 -9.62 -18.23 15.46
C GLU A 55 -10.57 -18.23 16.68
N ASN A 56 -10.74 -17.07 17.34
CA ASN A 56 -11.67 -16.91 18.45
C ASN A 56 -13.11 -17.27 18.04
N HIS A 57 -13.57 -16.76 16.89
CA HIS A 57 -14.88 -17.07 16.37
C HIS A 57 -15.02 -18.55 15.98
N SER A 58 -13.99 -19.19 15.41
CA SER A 58 -14.03 -20.62 15.06
C SER A 58 -14.21 -21.54 16.28
N GLN A 59 -13.85 -21.06 17.47
CA GLN A 59 -13.98 -21.77 18.75
C GLN A 59 -15.27 -21.40 19.51
N SER A 60 -16.05 -20.44 19.00
CA SER A 60 -17.36 -20.06 19.54
C SER A 60 -18.42 -21.12 19.22
N THR A 61 -18.89 -21.83 20.24
CA THR A 61 -20.22 -22.46 20.26
C THR A 61 -21.09 -21.72 21.26
N HIS A 62 -21.23 -20.40 21.13
CA HIS A 62 -21.93 -19.57 22.12
C HIS A 62 -23.34 -19.17 21.67
N PHE A 63 -24.35 -19.66 22.40
CA PHE A 63 -25.65 -18.99 22.46
C PHE A 63 -25.47 -17.69 23.25
N CYS A 64 -25.93 -16.56 22.71
CA CYS A 64 -25.79 -15.29 23.42
C CYS A 64 -26.75 -15.24 24.62
N GLY A 65 -26.21 -15.31 25.84
CA GLY A 65 -27.00 -15.30 27.09
C GLY A 65 -27.81 -14.02 27.35
N ARG A 66 -27.67 -12.98 26.50
CA ARG A 66 -28.46 -11.73 26.55
C ARG A 66 -29.68 -11.75 25.62
N CYS A 67 -29.61 -12.43 24.47
CA CYS A 67 -30.69 -12.43 23.48
C CYS A 67 -31.21 -13.82 23.08
N GLY A 68 -30.57 -14.91 23.51
CA GLY A 68 -31.04 -16.29 23.31
C GLY A 68 -30.91 -16.84 21.89
N GLU A 69 -30.40 -16.05 20.95
CA GLU A 69 -30.18 -16.44 19.55
C GLU A 69 -28.88 -17.25 19.38
N ALA A 70 -28.90 -18.20 18.45
CA ALA A 70 -27.70 -18.79 17.87
C ALA A 70 -27.12 -17.82 16.83
N ASP A 71 -25.80 -17.83 16.65
CA ASP A 71 -25.03 -16.85 15.86
C ASP A 71 -25.65 -16.47 14.49
N PRO A 72 -25.39 -15.21 14.03
CA PRO A 72 -24.55 -14.18 14.64
C PRO A 72 -25.34 -13.19 15.52
N CYS A 73 -24.93 -13.01 16.78
CA CYS A 73 -25.43 -11.93 17.64
C CYS A 73 -24.58 -10.65 17.51
N ILE A 74 -25.11 -9.49 17.91
CA ILE A 74 -24.45 -8.17 17.76
C ILE A 74 -23.15 -8.00 18.58
N THR A 75 -22.84 -8.91 19.50
CA THR A 75 -21.61 -8.91 20.32
C THR A 75 -20.59 -9.98 19.90
N ASP A 76 -20.83 -10.67 18.79
CA ASP A 76 -19.85 -11.56 18.15
C ASP A 76 -18.67 -10.73 17.60
N ASP A 77 -17.45 -11.11 17.98
CA ASP A 77 -16.20 -10.35 17.82
C ASP A 77 -15.84 -10.12 16.33
N VAL A 78 -16.06 -11.13 15.49
CA VAL A 78 -15.88 -11.01 14.04
C VAL A 78 -16.86 -10.02 13.41
N CYS A 79 -18.11 -9.94 13.89
CA CYS A 79 -19.10 -8.97 13.40
C CYS A 79 -18.72 -7.52 13.74
N TRP A 80 -18.02 -7.31 14.86
CA TRP A 80 -17.42 -6.02 15.21
C TRP A 80 -16.21 -5.75 14.32
N SER A 81 -15.28 -6.69 14.19
CA SER A 81 -14.07 -6.56 13.36
C SER A 81 -14.37 -6.32 11.87
N LEU A 82 -15.47 -6.86 11.33
CA LEU A 82 -15.94 -6.57 9.96
C LEU A 82 -16.46 -5.14 9.76
N LYS A 83 -16.90 -4.47 10.83
CA LYS A 83 -17.41 -3.09 10.80
C LYS A 83 -16.33 -2.06 11.14
N HIS A 84 -15.15 -2.51 11.58
CA HIS A 84 -14.05 -1.64 11.95
C HIS A 84 -13.04 -1.52 10.79
N PRO A 85 -12.44 -0.33 10.61
CA PRO A 85 -11.49 -0.10 9.53
C PRO A 85 -10.23 -0.94 9.71
N ILE A 86 -9.62 -1.30 8.59
CA ILE A 86 -8.37 -2.07 8.52
C ILE A 86 -7.32 -1.12 7.91
N PRO A 87 -6.80 -0.16 8.71
CA PRO A 87 -6.17 1.05 8.19
C PRO A 87 -4.92 0.83 7.33
N ALA A 88 -4.08 -0.18 7.60
CA ALA A 88 -2.92 -0.48 6.77
C ALA A 88 -3.35 -1.14 5.45
N THR A 89 -4.38 -1.98 5.47
CA THR A 89 -5.02 -2.52 4.26
C THR A 89 -5.68 -1.42 3.45
N ASP A 90 -6.41 -0.50 4.08
CA ASP A 90 -7.04 0.66 3.42
C ASP A 90 -5.99 1.58 2.79
N ALA A 91 -4.92 1.88 3.52
CA ALA A 91 -3.79 2.66 3.01
C ALA A 91 -3.08 1.94 1.85
N PHE A 92 -2.94 0.61 1.93
CA PHE A 92 -2.39 -0.19 0.84
C PHE A 92 -3.27 -0.14 -0.42
N LEU A 93 -4.58 -0.33 -0.28
CA LEU A 93 -5.53 -0.27 -1.39
C LEU A 93 -5.60 1.14 -2.00
N ALA A 94 -5.54 2.18 -1.17
CA ALA A 94 -5.44 3.56 -1.63
C ALA A 94 -4.18 3.78 -2.48
N GLU A 95 -3.02 3.30 -2.03
CA GLU A 95 -1.78 3.38 -2.82
C GLU A 95 -1.89 2.61 -4.14
N VAL A 96 -2.48 1.40 -4.16
CA VAL A 96 -2.70 0.63 -5.39
C VAL A 96 -3.62 1.37 -6.36
N ARG A 97 -4.71 1.98 -5.88
CA ARG A 97 -5.60 2.80 -6.72
C ARG A 97 -4.88 4.02 -7.28
N ALA A 98 -4.07 4.70 -6.47
CA ALA A 98 -3.27 5.84 -6.92
C ALA A 98 -2.25 5.44 -8.00
N GLN A 99 -1.66 4.26 -7.89
CA GLN A 99 -0.76 3.70 -8.91
C GLN A 99 -1.46 3.42 -10.24
N GLY A 100 -2.73 3.00 -10.20
CA GLY A 100 -3.55 2.89 -11.41
C GLY A 100 -3.69 4.24 -12.14
N VAL A 101 -3.85 5.34 -11.38
CA VAL A 101 -3.87 6.70 -11.94
C VAL A 101 -2.51 7.10 -12.49
N ASP A 102 -1.41 6.79 -11.79
CA ASP A 102 -0.05 7.05 -12.29
C ASP A 102 0.25 6.27 -13.59
N SER A 103 -0.22 5.03 -13.69
CA SER A 103 -0.12 4.23 -14.92
C SER A 103 -0.89 4.89 -16.07
N ALA A 104 -2.11 5.38 -15.83
CA ALA A 104 -2.90 6.10 -16.82
C ALA A 104 -2.22 7.40 -17.27
N ILE A 105 -1.59 8.14 -16.35
CA ILE A 105 -0.78 9.32 -16.68
C ILE A 105 0.36 8.95 -17.64
N ASN A 106 1.08 7.87 -17.37
CA ASN A 106 2.16 7.40 -18.24
C ASN A 106 1.65 7.05 -19.64
N THR A 107 0.48 6.42 -19.75
CA THR A 107 -0.16 6.17 -21.05
C THR A 107 -0.49 7.45 -21.79
N VAL A 108 -1.05 8.47 -21.11
CA VAL A 108 -1.34 9.78 -21.72
C VAL A 108 -0.06 10.46 -22.21
N ILE A 109 1.02 10.41 -21.43
CA ILE A 109 2.32 10.98 -21.82
C ILE A 109 2.87 10.30 -23.07
N ALA A 110 2.72 8.99 -23.19
CA ALA A 110 3.22 8.20 -24.31
C ALA A 110 2.38 8.37 -25.59
N MET A 111 1.06 8.52 -25.45
CA MET A 111 0.11 8.49 -26.58
C MET A 111 -0.34 9.87 -27.07
N MET A 112 -0.16 10.93 -26.27
CA MET A 112 -0.62 12.28 -26.60
C MET A 112 0.54 13.27 -26.58
N ASN A 113 0.35 14.43 -27.24
CA ASN A 113 1.24 15.56 -27.04
C ASN A 113 1.04 16.12 -25.62
N HIS A 114 1.81 15.64 -24.66
CA HIS A 114 1.73 16.02 -23.25
C HIS A 114 2.10 17.50 -22.99
N GLN A 115 2.75 18.16 -23.96
CA GLN A 115 3.05 19.60 -23.90
C GLN A 115 1.87 20.47 -24.36
N HIS A 116 0.86 19.87 -25.01
CA HIS A 116 -0.36 20.58 -25.36
C HIS A 116 -1.06 21.06 -24.06
N PRO A 117 -1.51 22.34 -23.98
CA PRO A 117 -2.03 22.92 -22.74
C PRO A 117 -3.16 22.11 -22.07
N VAL A 118 -4.08 21.56 -22.87
CA VAL A 118 -5.20 20.74 -22.38
C VAL A 118 -4.71 19.41 -21.79
N THR A 119 -3.79 18.74 -22.48
CA THR A 119 -3.24 17.44 -22.06
C THR A 119 -2.41 17.60 -20.79
N SER A 120 -1.57 18.64 -20.73
CA SER A 120 -0.79 18.99 -19.55
C SER A 120 -1.69 19.25 -18.34
N LYS A 121 -2.75 20.04 -18.51
CA LYS A 121 -3.72 20.31 -17.44
C LYS A 121 -4.42 19.04 -16.96
N ALA A 122 -4.79 18.14 -17.87
CA ALA A 122 -5.40 16.87 -17.52
C ALA A 122 -4.45 15.97 -16.70
N ILE A 123 -3.17 15.92 -17.09
CA ILE A 123 -2.13 15.20 -16.33
C ILE A 123 -2.01 15.76 -14.91
N ASP A 124 -1.98 17.07 -14.74
CA ASP A 124 -1.89 17.68 -13.41
C ASP A 124 -3.12 17.39 -12.53
N ILE A 125 -4.32 17.39 -13.11
CA ILE A 125 -5.55 17.00 -12.40
C ILE A 125 -5.45 15.53 -11.94
N MET A 126 -4.99 14.63 -12.81
CA MET A 126 -4.80 13.22 -12.46
C MET A 126 -3.76 13.05 -11.35
N ARG A 127 -2.65 13.80 -11.38
CA ARG A 127 -1.63 13.80 -10.30
C ARG A 127 -2.22 14.22 -8.96
N VAL A 128 -3.02 15.29 -8.96
CA VAL A 128 -3.72 15.77 -7.75
C VAL A 128 -4.71 14.71 -7.26
N HIS A 129 -5.47 14.08 -8.15
CA HIS A 129 -6.40 13.01 -7.80
C HIS A 129 -5.68 11.80 -7.17
N ALA A 130 -4.59 11.32 -7.78
CA ALA A 130 -3.76 10.25 -7.21
C ALA A 130 -3.23 10.61 -5.81
N TYR A 131 -2.84 11.87 -5.60
CA TYR A 131 -2.44 12.37 -4.28
C TYR A 131 -3.59 12.35 -3.25
N GLN A 132 -4.81 12.73 -3.65
CA GLN A 132 -5.98 12.69 -2.76
C GLN A 132 -6.39 11.26 -2.39
N ILE A 133 -6.28 10.32 -3.34
CA ILE A 133 -6.51 8.89 -3.06
C ILE A 133 -5.55 8.41 -1.96
N ARG A 134 -4.25 8.71 -2.06
CA ARG A 134 -3.25 8.31 -1.05
C ARG A 134 -3.53 8.87 0.35
N LYS A 135 -4.19 10.04 0.43
CA LYS A 135 -4.60 10.64 1.71
C LYS A 135 -5.89 10.05 2.28
N GLY A 136 -6.58 9.15 1.56
CA GLY A 136 -7.89 8.65 1.96
C GLY A 136 -9.02 9.67 1.84
N VAL A 137 -8.82 10.79 1.13
CA VAL A 137 -9.82 11.88 1.02
C VAL A 137 -10.96 11.53 0.06
N GLN A 138 -10.79 10.46 -0.72
CA GLN A 138 -11.75 10.00 -1.74
C GLN A 138 -12.44 8.68 -1.36
N SER A 139 -12.38 8.28 -0.07
CA SER A 139 -12.99 7.03 0.45
C SER A 139 -14.28 7.35 1.19
#